data_AF-A0A8H6U092-F1
#
_entry.id   AF-A0A8H6U092-F1
#
_cell.length_a   1.000
_cell.length_b   1.000
_cell.length_c   1.000
_cell.angle_alpha   90.00
_cell.angle_beta   90.00
_cell.angle_gamma   90.00
#
_symmetry.space_group_name_H-M   'P 1'
#
loop_
_entity.id
_entity.type
_entity.pdbx_description
1 polymer ?
#
loop_
_entity_poly.entity_id
_entity_poly.type
_entity_poly.pdbx_seq_one_letter_code
_entity_poly.pdbx_strand_id
1 'polypeptide(L)'
;MSVQELHARIEKLSSEIQLQKDSGILIELERDKRLIQRQLNAVLDPVARLPVEISSEIFLQSLSPFPEPSLRHSPMLLLNICNAWSDIALSTPELWAAIDIVFPRAPRFEELLEIWLHRAGHCHLSVSLRGEFNDEGFAAVAVIVWRHGQQLRNLKICDGHEDHADEIEDDREVDIFAGIIPGPLPSLKTLKIHGSVDGRATSFSRPQILELLRLAPNLIQCIFHDVHLHGITPPDKLVLPALRRLAFLHYESRLHDDDALLQCLSLPGINALTLSLMHISHDRLFSFLERSSPPLHELVLGAAIHWVMPPRNSVTLRDCLRLVPSLTRFEVRWAALDFTTGLLTELAESTSLLPDLRDLTICKLPAYDITRSFWEILHRAVSARRTQLRTFQVGVQGSEPPVDILSALRELTVDGMQMHIGTQNAIVR
;
A
#
# COMPACT_ATOMS: atom_id res chain seq x y z
N MET A 1 24.94 10.01 -44.11
CA MET A 1 24.89 11.47 -44.32
C MET A 1 25.48 12.14 -43.09
N SER A 2 26.28 13.17 -43.27
CA SER A 2 26.79 13.96 -42.14
C SER A 2 25.67 14.80 -41.52
N VAL A 3 25.81 15.20 -40.25
CA VAL A 3 24.87 16.12 -39.57
C VAL A 3 24.69 17.43 -40.38
N GLN A 4 25.75 17.90 -41.03
CA GLN A 4 25.73 19.09 -41.88
C GLN A 4 24.87 18.91 -43.13
N GLU A 5 24.94 17.73 -43.78
CA GLU A 5 24.11 17.41 -44.95
C GLU A 5 22.62 17.30 -44.60
N LEU A 6 22.30 16.75 -43.42
CA LEU A 6 20.91 16.65 -42.94
C LEU A 6 20.32 18.04 -42.64
N HIS A 7 21.06 18.92 -41.97
CA HIS A 7 20.64 20.30 -41.73
C HIS A 7 20.40 21.07 -43.03
N ALA A 8 21.35 21.01 -43.98
CA ALA A 8 21.21 21.70 -45.27
C ALA A 8 19.97 21.25 -46.06
N ARG A 9 19.60 19.98 -45.94
CA ARG A 9 18.43 19.42 -46.63
C ARG A 9 17.11 19.80 -45.96
N ILE A 10 17.08 19.92 -44.63
CA ILE A 10 15.93 20.47 -43.88
C ILE A 10 15.72 21.94 -44.21
N GLU A 11 16.81 22.71 -44.31
CA GLU A 11 16.76 24.14 -44.67
C GLU A 11 16.19 24.31 -46.08
N LYS A 12 16.70 23.55 -47.06
CA LYS A 12 16.18 23.53 -48.43
C LYS A 12 14.69 23.20 -48.50
N LEU A 13 14.25 22.12 -47.84
CA LEU A 13 12.84 21.74 -47.80
C LEU A 13 11.97 22.77 -47.07
N SER A 14 12.51 23.47 -46.07
CA SER A 14 11.79 24.55 -45.38
C SER A 14 11.53 25.74 -46.29
N SER A 15 12.50 26.11 -47.15
CA SER A 15 12.31 27.13 -48.18
C SER A 15 11.29 26.69 -49.24
N GLU A 16 11.31 25.41 -49.63
CA GLU A 16 10.42 24.86 -50.67
C GLU A 16 8.96 24.76 -50.17
N ILE A 17 8.75 24.35 -48.92
CA ILE A 17 7.44 24.39 -48.22
C ILE A 17 6.89 25.82 -48.15
N GLN A 18 7.75 26.81 -47.87
CA GLN A 18 7.34 28.21 -47.78
C GLN A 18 6.87 28.76 -49.13
N LEU A 19 7.47 28.30 -50.24
CA LEU A 19 7.13 28.71 -51.61
C LEU A 19 5.88 28.01 -52.16
N GLN A 20 5.54 26.82 -51.68
CA GLN A 20 4.47 25.98 -52.24
C GLN A 20 3.22 25.84 -51.34
N LYS A 21 2.96 26.83 -50.46
CA LYS A 21 1.86 26.80 -49.48
C LYS A 21 0.46 26.50 -50.04
N ASP A 22 0.21 26.82 -51.31
CA ASP A 22 -1.11 26.66 -51.96
C ASP A 22 -1.15 25.49 -52.97
N SER A 23 -0.13 24.62 -52.99
CA SER A 23 -0.02 23.51 -53.94
C SER A 23 -0.32 22.15 -53.29
N GLY A 24 -0.86 21.21 -54.07
CA GLY A 24 -1.16 19.84 -53.62
C GLY A 24 0.05 19.00 -53.16
N ILE A 25 1.27 19.49 -53.40
CA ILE A 25 2.54 18.82 -53.08
C ILE A 25 3.02 19.16 -51.65
N LEU A 26 2.39 20.14 -50.98
CA LEU A 26 2.76 20.59 -49.62
C LEU A 26 2.81 19.44 -48.60
N ILE A 27 1.82 18.53 -48.65
CA ILE A 27 1.73 17.38 -47.73
C ILE A 27 2.93 16.44 -47.89
N GLU A 28 3.40 16.27 -49.13
CA GLU A 28 4.55 15.40 -49.46
C GLU A 28 5.86 16.02 -48.98
N LEU A 29 6.08 17.31 -49.25
CA LEU A 29 7.26 18.04 -48.77
C LEU A 29 7.33 18.10 -47.23
N GLU A 30 6.20 18.27 -46.55
CA GLU A 30 6.14 18.20 -45.09
C GLU A 30 6.41 16.79 -44.55
N ARG A 31 6.03 15.74 -45.27
CA ARG A 31 6.40 14.36 -44.91
C ARG A 31 7.90 14.15 -45.05
N ASP A 32 8.51 14.58 -46.15
CA ASP A 32 9.94 14.44 -46.39
C ASP A 32 10.78 15.22 -45.37
N LYS A 33 10.37 16.45 -45.05
CA LYS A 33 11.00 17.24 -43.99
C LYS A 33 10.92 16.54 -42.64
N ARG A 34 9.77 15.96 -42.28
CA ARG A 34 9.60 15.18 -41.04
C ARG A 34 10.51 13.95 -41.02
N LEU A 35 10.65 13.25 -42.14
CA LEU A 35 11.53 12.08 -42.25
C LEU A 35 12.99 12.45 -42.01
N ILE A 36 13.47 13.52 -42.66
CA ILE A 36 14.87 13.97 -42.51
C ILE A 36 15.12 14.55 -41.10
N GLN A 37 14.14 15.24 -40.52
CA GLN A 37 14.22 15.70 -39.14
C GLN A 37 14.36 14.53 -38.15
N ARG A 38 13.63 13.43 -38.37
CA ARG A 38 13.78 12.21 -37.56
C ARG A 38 15.18 11.60 -37.72
N GLN A 39 15.73 11.56 -38.93
CA GLN A 39 17.09 11.06 -39.18
C GLN A 39 18.15 11.91 -38.47
N LEU A 40 18.02 13.24 -38.53
CA LEU A 40 18.92 14.15 -37.81
C LEU A 40 18.84 13.96 -36.30
N ASN A 41 17.63 13.89 -35.76
CA ASN A 41 17.43 13.67 -34.32
C ASN A 41 18.01 12.33 -33.87
N ALA A 42 17.94 11.28 -34.68
CA ALA A 42 18.56 9.99 -34.39
C ALA A 42 20.09 10.05 -34.37
N VAL A 43 20.72 10.84 -35.25
CA VAL A 43 22.19 11.01 -35.28
C VAL A 43 22.68 11.86 -34.11
N LEU A 44 21.88 12.82 -33.66
CA LEU A 44 22.19 13.70 -32.53
C LEU A 44 21.76 13.12 -31.17
N ASP A 45 21.09 11.97 -31.16
CA ASP A 45 20.51 11.37 -29.95
C ASP A 45 21.62 11.01 -28.95
N PRO A 46 21.65 11.64 -27.75
CA PRO A 46 22.61 11.31 -26.70
C PRO A 46 22.56 9.84 -26.29
N VAL A 47 21.40 9.20 -26.35
CA VAL A 47 21.20 7.80 -25.92
C VAL A 47 21.84 6.82 -26.91
N ALA A 48 21.94 7.18 -28.20
CA ALA A 48 22.65 6.37 -29.20
C ALA A 48 24.16 6.30 -28.96
N ARG A 49 24.70 7.14 -28.06
CA ARG A 49 26.13 7.15 -27.67
C ARG A 49 26.39 6.49 -26.32
N LEU A 50 25.34 6.15 -25.58
CA LEU A 50 25.45 5.45 -24.31
C LEU A 50 25.51 3.94 -24.55
N PRO A 51 26.26 3.18 -23.73
CA PRO A 51 26.11 1.73 -23.69
C PRO A 51 24.66 1.35 -23.36
N VAL A 52 24.19 0.25 -23.94
CA VAL A 52 22.79 -0.19 -23.79
C VAL A 52 22.41 -0.39 -22.32
N GLU A 53 23.34 -0.86 -21.50
CA GLU A 53 23.14 -1.12 -20.07
C GLU A 53 22.83 0.18 -19.30
N ILE A 54 23.51 1.27 -19.67
CA ILE A 54 23.29 2.59 -19.05
C ILE A 54 21.95 3.15 -19.48
N SER A 55 21.59 3.00 -20.75
CA SER A 55 20.28 3.43 -21.26
C SER A 55 19.13 2.65 -20.62
N SER A 56 19.27 1.33 -20.49
CA SER A 56 18.30 0.48 -19.79
C SER A 56 18.11 0.90 -18.33
N GLU A 57 19.21 1.18 -17.60
CA GLU A 57 19.12 1.67 -16.22
C GLU A 57 18.42 3.02 -16.15
N ILE A 58 18.75 3.98 -17.03
CA ILE A 58 18.05 5.27 -17.10
C ILE A 58 16.56 5.07 -17.35
N PHE A 59 16.19 4.15 -18.25
CA PHE A 59 14.80 3.84 -18.55
C PHE A 59 14.07 3.25 -17.34
N LEU A 60 14.72 2.35 -16.59
CA LEU A 60 14.16 1.78 -15.36
C LEU A 60 13.91 2.85 -14.31
N GLN A 61 14.82 3.81 -14.14
CA GLN A 61 14.65 4.95 -13.23
C GLN A 61 13.54 5.91 -13.65
N SER A 62 13.10 5.85 -14.91
CA SER A 62 11.97 6.65 -15.41
C SER A 62 10.59 6.04 -15.14
N LEU A 63 10.53 4.78 -14.67
CA LEU A 63 9.28 4.08 -14.43
C LEU A 63 8.59 4.54 -13.15
N SER A 64 7.27 4.67 -13.23
CA SER A 64 6.43 4.68 -12.04
C SER A 64 6.38 3.27 -11.42
N PRO A 65 6.12 3.15 -10.10
CA PRO A 65 6.06 1.84 -9.41
C PRO A 65 5.09 0.84 -10.04
N PHE A 66 3.99 1.35 -10.62
CA PHE A 66 3.08 0.60 -11.47
C PHE A 66 2.84 1.45 -12.73
N PRO A 67 3.49 1.12 -13.86
CA PRO A 67 3.33 1.88 -15.08
C PRO A 67 1.97 1.60 -15.71
N GLU A 68 1.27 2.68 -16.06
CA GLU A 68 0.05 2.57 -16.86
C GLU A 68 0.43 2.31 -18.33
N PRO A 69 -0.26 1.41 -19.04
CA PRO A 69 -0.05 1.14 -20.47
C PRO A 69 -0.56 2.30 -21.35
N SER A 70 0.08 3.46 -21.22
CA SER A 70 -0.28 4.72 -21.88
C SER A 70 0.90 5.26 -22.68
N LEU A 71 0.65 5.75 -23.89
CA LEU A 71 1.69 6.37 -24.75
C LEU A 71 2.36 7.59 -24.12
N ARG A 72 1.79 8.14 -23.04
CA ARG A 72 2.33 9.28 -22.29
C ARG A 72 3.27 8.86 -21.16
N HIS A 73 3.32 7.58 -20.81
CA HIS A 73 4.10 7.06 -19.68
C HIS A 73 5.08 5.98 -20.15
N SER A 74 6.21 5.88 -19.45
CA SER A 74 7.15 4.77 -19.62
C SER A 74 6.48 3.45 -19.19
N PRO A 75 6.74 2.30 -19.85
CA PRO A 75 7.68 2.09 -20.95
C PRO A 75 7.15 2.46 -22.35
N MET A 76 5.84 2.66 -22.51
CA MET A 76 5.23 2.88 -23.84
C MET A 76 5.70 4.16 -24.51
N LEU A 77 5.98 5.22 -23.75
CA LEU A 77 6.58 6.45 -24.26
C LEU A 77 7.93 6.19 -24.94
N LEU A 78 8.75 5.31 -24.36
CA LEU A 78 10.10 4.99 -24.87
C LEU A 78 10.05 4.38 -26.27
N LEU A 79 8.99 3.63 -26.57
CA LEU A 79 8.78 3.03 -27.89
C LEU A 79 8.50 4.06 -28.99
N ASN A 80 8.10 5.29 -28.63
CA ASN A 80 7.65 6.31 -29.58
C ASN A 80 8.68 7.43 -29.83
N ILE A 81 9.84 7.39 -29.16
CA ILE A 81 10.86 8.45 -29.27
C ILE A 81 11.72 8.28 -30.52
N CYS A 82 12.45 7.17 -30.62
CA CYS A 82 13.23 6.80 -31.80
C CYS A 82 13.43 5.28 -31.84
N ASN A 83 13.91 4.73 -32.97
CA ASN A 83 14.11 3.29 -33.12
C ASN A 83 15.09 2.72 -32.09
N ALA A 84 16.19 3.43 -31.79
CA ALA A 84 17.17 2.96 -30.82
C ALA A 84 16.57 2.81 -29.42
N TRP A 85 15.74 3.76 -28.97
CA TRP A 85 15.05 3.65 -27.68
C TRP A 85 14.03 2.53 -27.68
N SER A 86 13.30 2.36 -28.79
CA SER A 86 12.36 1.25 -28.97
C SER A 86 13.08 -0.09 -28.87
N ASP A 87 14.19 -0.28 -29.58
CA ASP A 87 14.99 -1.52 -29.55
C ASP A 87 15.51 -1.83 -28.14
N ILE A 88 16.03 -0.82 -27.44
CA ILE A 88 16.51 -0.97 -26.05
C ILE A 88 15.34 -1.31 -25.12
N ALA A 89 14.22 -0.60 -25.22
CA ALA A 89 13.07 -0.82 -24.35
C ALA A 89 12.40 -2.18 -24.59
N LEU A 90 12.32 -2.63 -25.85
CA LEU A 90 11.80 -3.94 -26.23
C LEU A 90 12.72 -5.09 -25.80
N SER A 91 14.03 -4.85 -25.72
CA SER A 91 15.04 -5.84 -25.28
C SER A 91 15.34 -5.81 -23.77
N THR A 92 14.65 -4.97 -23.00
CA THR A 92 14.80 -4.86 -21.53
C THR A 92 13.54 -5.38 -20.82
N PRO A 93 13.46 -6.67 -20.45
CA PRO A 93 12.26 -7.29 -19.87
C PRO A 93 11.79 -6.64 -18.56
N GLU A 94 12.72 -6.10 -17.76
CA GLU A 94 12.43 -5.47 -16.47
C GLU A 94 11.50 -4.26 -16.61
N LEU A 95 11.50 -3.60 -17.77
CA LEU A 95 10.59 -2.49 -18.06
C LEU A 95 9.11 -2.92 -18.14
N TRP A 96 8.88 -4.21 -18.41
CA TRP A 96 7.57 -4.81 -18.61
C TRP A 96 7.12 -5.63 -17.38
N ALA A 97 7.98 -5.74 -16.36
CA ALA A 97 7.72 -6.54 -15.16
C ALA A 97 6.68 -5.93 -14.21
N ALA A 98 6.19 -4.72 -14.47
CA ALA A 98 5.10 -4.10 -13.73
C ALA A 98 4.03 -3.55 -14.67
N ILE A 99 2.78 -3.56 -14.23
CA ILE A 99 1.66 -2.95 -14.97
C ILE A 99 0.56 -2.52 -14.01
N ASP A 100 -0.03 -1.35 -14.28
CA ASP A 100 -1.27 -0.88 -13.66
C ASP A 100 -2.46 -1.05 -14.60
N ILE A 101 -3.47 -1.79 -14.14
CA ILE A 101 -4.66 -2.15 -14.91
C ILE A 101 -5.88 -1.41 -14.36
N VAL A 102 -6.31 -0.34 -15.02
CA VAL A 102 -7.46 0.50 -14.64
C VAL A 102 -8.71 0.18 -15.48
N PHE A 103 -9.82 -0.21 -14.85
CA PHE A 103 -11.11 -0.49 -15.47
C PHE A 103 -12.04 0.73 -15.44
N PRO A 104 -12.98 0.87 -16.40
CA PRO A 104 -13.18 -0.01 -17.57
C PRO A 104 -12.05 0.14 -18.60
N ARG A 105 -11.83 -0.89 -19.41
CA ARG A 105 -10.73 -0.94 -20.38
C ARG A 105 -11.20 -0.72 -21.81
N ALA A 106 -10.29 -0.23 -22.66
CA ALA A 106 -10.51 -0.17 -24.09
C ALA A 106 -10.67 -1.59 -24.68
N PRO A 107 -11.40 -1.76 -25.78
CA PRO A 107 -11.51 -3.06 -26.46
C PRO A 107 -10.12 -3.62 -26.80
N ARG A 108 -9.97 -4.96 -26.70
CA ARG A 108 -8.73 -5.70 -27.02
C ARG A 108 -7.56 -5.41 -26.08
N PHE A 109 -7.83 -4.91 -24.87
CA PHE A 109 -6.79 -4.72 -23.85
C PHE A 109 -6.10 -6.04 -23.48
N GLU A 110 -6.78 -7.17 -23.62
CA GLU A 110 -6.27 -8.51 -23.40
C GLU A 110 -5.05 -8.82 -24.28
N GLU A 111 -5.10 -8.41 -25.56
CA GLU A 111 -3.99 -8.60 -26.49
C GLU A 111 -2.77 -7.77 -26.08
N LEU A 112 -3.01 -6.53 -25.64
CA LEU A 112 -1.95 -5.66 -25.13
C LEU A 112 -1.34 -6.23 -23.85
N LEU A 113 -2.18 -6.76 -22.95
CA LEU A 113 -1.75 -7.37 -21.71
C LEU A 113 -0.91 -8.63 -21.99
N GLU A 114 -1.34 -9.51 -22.88
CA GLU A 114 -0.57 -10.69 -23.28
C GLU A 114 0.79 -10.29 -23.87
N ILE A 115 0.84 -9.28 -24.75
CA ILE A 115 2.11 -8.75 -25.29
C ILE A 115 2.99 -8.19 -24.17
N TRP A 116 2.40 -7.44 -23.24
CA TRP A 116 3.13 -6.85 -22.11
C TRP A 116 3.75 -7.92 -21.22
N LEU A 117 2.95 -8.90 -20.79
CA LEU A 117 3.40 -9.99 -19.93
C LEU A 117 4.39 -10.91 -20.64
N HIS A 118 4.24 -11.12 -21.95
CA HIS A 118 5.22 -11.86 -22.74
C HIS A 118 6.59 -11.16 -22.76
N ARG A 119 6.62 -9.82 -22.89
CA ARG A 119 7.87 -9.05 -22.87
C ARG A 119 8.56 -9.04 -21.51
N ALA A 120 7.82 -9.18 -20.42
CA ALA A 120 8.40 -9.36 -19.10
C ALA A 120 9.23 -10.67 -18.99
N GLY A 121 9.01 -11.63 -19.92
CA GLY A 121 9.80 -12.85 -20.02
C GLY A 121 9.73 -13.68 -18.73
N HIS A 122 10.86 -13.79 -18.03
CA HIS A 122 10.98 -14.53 -16.76
C HIS A 122 11.03 -13.62 -15.53
N CYS A 123 10.81 -12.31 -15.70
CA CYS A 123 10.81 -11.37 -14.58
C CYS A 123 9.65 -11.63 -13.63
N HIS A 124 9.87 -11.27 -12.36
CA HIS A 124 8.82 -11.31 -11.36
C HIS A 124 7.83 -10.16 -11.56
N LEU A 125 6.55 -10.49 -11.71
CA LEU A 125 5.51 -9.55 -12.09
C LEU A 125 4.96 -8.76 -10.89
N SER A 126 4.72 -7.48 -11.11
CA SER A 126 4.01 -6.58 -10.19
C SER A 126 2.77 -6.04 -10.87
N VAL A 127 1.60 -6.58 -10.50
CA VAL A 127 0.32 -6.24 -11.14
C VAL A 127 -0.54 -5.45 -10.17
N SER A 128 -1.05 -4.32 -10.63
CA SER A 128 -2.09 -3.53 -9.95
C SER A 128 -3.38 -3.62 -10.76
N LEU A 129 -4.50 -3.95 -10.13
CA LEU A 129 -5.84 -4.01 -10.71
C LEU A 129 -6.67 -2.94 -10.00
N ARG A 130 -7.17 -1.94 -10.73
CA ARG A 130 -7.92 -0.79 -10.22
C ARG A 130 -9.22 -0.60 -11.01
N GLY A 131 -10.33 -0.26 -10.38
CA GLY A 131 -11.60 0.01 -11.08
C GLY A 131 -12.72 -0.95 -10.68
N GLU A 132 -13.83 -0.93 -11.43
CA GLU A 132 -14.99 -1.76 -11.14
C GLU A 132 -14.74 -3.24 -11.52
N PHE A 133 -14.73 -4.11 -10.52
CA PHE A 133 -14.47 -5.56 -10.68
C PHE A 133 -15.63 -6.38 -11.28
N ASN A 134 -16.77 -5.75 -11.53
CA ASN A 134 -17.97 -6.40 -12.08
C ASN A 134 -18.07 -6.27 -13.62
N ASP A 135 -17.08 -5.64 -14.26
CA ASP A 135 -16.99 -5.52 -15.71
C ASP A 135 -16.66 -6.89 -16.35
N GLU A 136 -17.29 -7.24 -17.47
CA GLU A 136 -16.90 -8.42 -18.28
C GLU A 136 -15.40 -8.39 -18.64
N GLY A 137 -14.85 -7.17 -18.81
CA GLY A 137 -13.41 -6.96 -19.03
C GLY A 137 -12.53 -7.40 -17.85
N PHE A 138 -13.02 -7.32 -16.60
CA PHE A 138 -12.25 -7.76 -15.44
C PHE A 138 -11.99 -9.27 -15.49
N ALA A 139 -13.02 -10.06 -15.82
CA ALA A 139 -12.89 -11.51 -15.87
C ALA A 139 -11.82 -11.96 -16.87
N ALA A 140 -11.81 -11.37 -18.07
CA ALA A 140 -10.82 -11.67 -19.09
C ALA A 140 -9.39 -11.32 -18.64
N VAL A 141 -9.19 -10.15 -18.03
CA VAL A 141 -7.89 -9.74 -17.49
C VAL A 141 -7.46 -10.65 -16.33
N ALA A 142 -8.36 -10.97 -15.40
CA ALA A 142 -8.08 -11.83 -14.26
C ALA A 142 -7.54 -13.19 -14.71
N VAL A 143 -8.17 -13.81 -15.72
CA VAL A 143 -7.70 -15.08 -16.33
C VAL A 143 -6.24 -14.99 -16.77
N ILE A 144 -5.89 -13.91 -17.47
CA ILE A 144 -4.54 -13.70 -18.00
C ILE A 144 -3.56 -13.53 -16.83
N VAL A 145 -3.88 -12.70 -15.85
CA VAL A 145 -3.03 -12.47 -14.67
C VAL A 145 -2.80 -13.77 -13.88
N TRP A 146 -3.84 -14.56 -13.65
CA TRP A 146 -3.75 -15.84 -12.92
C TRP A 146 -2.94 -16.89 -13.67
N ARG A 147 -2.98 -16.91 -15.00
CA ARG A 147 -2.11 -17.78 -15.82
C ARG A 147 -0.63 -17.49 -15.59
N HIS A 148 -0.28 -16.24 -15.30
CA HIS A 148 1.08 -15.82 -14.95
C HIS A 148 1.40 -15.89 -13.44
N GLY A 149 0.56 -16.57 -12.64
CA GLY A 149 0.67 -16.64 -11.18
C GLY A 149 2.02 -17.15 -10.64
N GLN A 150 2.76 -17.95 -11.41
CA GLN A 150 4.11 -18.41 -11.06
C GLN A 150 5.15 -17.28 -11.03
N GLN A 151 4.94 -16.21 -11.80
CA GLN A 151 5.82 -15.05 -11.86
C GLN A 151 5.34 -13.92 -10.95
N LEU A 152 4.04 -13.90 -10.61
CA LEU A 152 3.41 -12.86 -9.82
C LEU A 152 4.06 -12.74 -8.43
N ARG A 153 4.69 -11.58 -8.19
CA ARG A 153 5.42 -11.26 -6.95
C ARG A 153 4.71 -10.21 -6.12
N ASN A 154 4.12 -9.21 -6.77
CA ASN A 154 3.34 -8.19 -6.10
C ASN A 154 1.96 -8.10 -6.77
N LEU A 155 0.91 -8.19 -5.96
CA LEU A 155 -0.46 -8.02 -6.40
C LEU A 155 -1.10 -6.89 -5.59
N LYS A 156 -1.62 -5.89 -6.29
CA LYS A 156 -2.43 -4.82 -5.73
C LYS A 156 -3.81 -4.87 -6.37
N ILE A 157 -4.85 -4.87 -5.54
CA ILE A 157 -6.25 -4.82 -5.97
C ILE A 157 -6.83 -3.56 -5.34
N CYS A 158 -7.44 -2.69 -6.13
CA CYS A 158 -8.10 -1.48 -5.65
C CYS A 158 -9.46 -1.38 -6.30
N ASP A 159 -10.50 -1.19 -5.50
CA ASP A 159 -11.73 -0.70 -6.08
C ASP A 159 -11.52 0.75 -6.55
N GLY A 160 -12.06 1.09 -7.72
CA GLY A 160 -11.73 2.33 -8.42
C GLY A 160 -12.93 3.22 -8.67
N HIS A 161 -13.81 3.37 -7.69
CA HIS A 161 -14.81 4.41 -7.76
C HIS A 161 -14.17 5.78 -7.53
N GLU A 162 -14.08 6.61 -8.57
CA GLU A 162 -13.79 8.05 -8.48
C GLU A 162 -15.09 8.82 -8.76
N ASP A 163 -15.56 9.62 -7.80
CA ASP A 163 -16.34 10.86 -8.01
C ASP A 163 -17.76 10.83 -8.60
N HIS A 164 -18.45 9.68 -8.69
CA HIS A 164 -19.89 9.68 -9.03
C HIS A 164 -20.78 9.47 -7.81
N ALA A 165 -21.18 10.58 -7.20
CA ALA A 165 -22.08 10.70 -6.05
C ALA A 165 -23.54 10.25 -6.34
N ASP A 166 -23.76 9.26 -7.20
CA ASP A 166 -25.09 8.72 -7.47
C ASP A 166 -25.34 7.50 -6.59
N GLU A 167 -26.41 7.59 -5.81
CA GLU A 167 -26.92 6.64 -4.84
C GLU A 167 -27.06 5.23 -5.45
N ILE A 168 -26.13 4.32 -5.13
CA ILE A 168 -26.34 2.88 -5.32
C ILE A 168 -26.09 2.22 -3.96
N GLU A 169 -27.18 1.78 -3.33
CA GLU A 169 -27.26 1.09 -2.03
C GLU A 169 -26.92 -0.40 -2.10
N ASP A 170 -26.51 -0.94 -3.26
CA ASP A 170 -26.15 -2.35 -3.34
C ASP A 170 -24.73 -2.58 -2.80
N ASP A 171 -24.63 -3.36 -1.72
CA ASP A 171 -23.43 -4.07 -1.30
C ASP A 171 -22.90 -4.88 -2.49
N ARG A 172 -22.06 -4.26 -3.33
CA ARG A 172 -21.45 -4.94 -4.47
C ARG A 172 -20.42 -5.93 -3.90
N GLU A 173 -20.67 -7.21 -4.15
CA GLU A 173 -19.71 -8.28 -3.87
C GLU A 173 -18.66 -8.31 -4.98
N VAL A 174 -17.40 -8.12 -4.62
CA VAL A 174 -16.27 -8.23 -5.54
C VAL A 174 -15.84 -9.70 -5.62
N ASP A 175 -16.09 -10.35 -6.76
CA ASP A 175 -15.49 -11.65 -7.08
C ASP A 175 -14.07 -11.45 -7.61
N ILE A 176 -13.06 -11.47 -6.74
CA ILE A 176 -11.66 -11.28 -7.12
C ILE A 176 -11.11 -12.37 -8.05
N PHE A 177 -11.80 -13.51 -8.16
CA PHE A 177 -11.41 -14.63 -9.01
C PHE A 177 -12.11 -14.62 -10.37
N ALA A 178 -13.16 -13.82 -10.53
CA ALA A 178 -14.01 -13.81 -11.71
C ALA A 178 -14.45 -15.24 -12.13
N GLY A 179 -14.90 -16.03 -11.16
CA GLY A 179 -15.33 -17.42 -11.34
C GLY A 179 -14.21 -18.44 -11.59
N ILE A 180 -12.92 -18.03 -11.59
CA ILE A 180 -11.78 -18.92 -11.86
C ILE A 180 -10.82 -18.91 -10.68
N ILE A 181 -10.75 -20.02 -9.97
CA ILE A 181 -9.79 -20.20 -8.88
C ILE A 181 -8.37 -20.20 -9.46
N PRO A 182 -7.49 -19.27 -9.05
CA PRO A 182 -6.11 -19.24 -9.53
C PRO A 182 -5.37 -20.52 -9.15
N GLY A 183 -4.38 -20.90 -9.96
CA GLY A 183 -3.39 -21.90 -9.52
C GLY A 183 -2.53 -21.38 -8.37
N PRO A 184 -1.61 -22.20 -7.82
CA PRO A 184 -0.68 -21.76 -6.79
C PRO A 184 0.10 -20.51 -7.22
N LEU A 185 0.30 -19.59 -6.27
CA LEU A 185 1.01 -18.31 -6.42
C LEU A 185 2.32 -18.33 -5.60
N PRO A 186 3.29 -19.21 -5.92
CA PRO A 186 4.46 -19.46 -5.06
C PRO A 186 5.43 -18.28 -4.99
N SER A 187 5.41 -17.40 -5.99
CA SER A 187 6.27 -16.21 -6.06
C SER A 187 5.68 -14.99 -5.36
N LEU A 188 4.40 -15.03 -4.96
CA LEU A 188 3.72 -13.86 -4.40
C LEU A 188 4.32 -13.52 -3.03
N LYS A 189 4.87 -12.31 -2.92
CA LYS A 189 5.50 -11.77 -1.71
C LYS A 189 4.68 -10.66 -1.07
N THR A 190 4.00 -9.87 -1.90
CA THR A 190 3.20 -8.74 -1.43
C THR A 190 1.79 -8.81 -2.00
N LEU A 191 0.80 -8.76 -1.11
CA LEU A 191 -0.61 -8.61 -1.45
C LEU A 191 -1.12 -7.32 -0.81
N LYS A 192 -1.72 -6.45 -1.61
CA LYS A 192 -2.39 -5.24 -1.13
C LYS A 192 -3.80 -5.20 -1.69
N ILE A 193 -4.78 -4.99 -0.82
CA ILE A 193 -6.18 -4.84 -1.21
C ILE A 193 -6.64 -3.51 -0.64
N HIS A 194 -7.19 -2.67 -1.51
CA HIS A 194 -7.69 -1.35 -1.19
C HIS A 194 -9.18 -1.33 -1.55
N GLY A 195 -10.03 -0.97 -0.60
CA GLY A 195 -11.42 -0.67 -0.86
C GLY A 195 -11.61 0.78 -1.33
N SER A 196 -12.86 1.15 -1.56
CA SER A 196 -13.23 2.51 -1.96
C SER A 196 -13.02 3.50 -0.82
N VAL A 197 -12.51 4.69 -1.16
CA VAL A 197 -12.22 5.79 -0.23
C VAL A 197 -13.48 6.62 0.07
N ASP A 198 -14.54 6.48 -0.73
CA ASP A 198 -15.73 7.33 -0.70
C ASP A 198 -16.73 6.97 0.42
N GLY A 199 -16.32 6.11 1.37
CA GLY A 199 -17.19 5.61 2.44
C GLY A 199 -18.26 4.61 1.99
N ARG A 200 -18.28 4.22 0.70
CA ARG A 200 -19.06 3.10 0.18
C ARG A 200 -18.27 1.82 0.41
N ALA A 201 -18.85 0.89 1.15
CA ALA A 201 -18.18 -0.34 1.55
C ALA A 201 -18.01 -1.27 0.34
N THR A 202 -16.83 -1.29 -0.28
CA THR A 202 -16.50 -2.36 -1.23
C THR A 202 -16.29 -3.64 -0.44
N SER A 203 -17.20 -4.57 -0.63
CA SER A 203 -17.24 -5.80 0.14
C SER A 203 -16.46 -6.89 -0.62
N PHE A 204 -15.47 -7.47 0.06
CA PHE A 204 -14.69 -8.59 -0.42
C PHE A 204 -15.07 -9.84 0.34
N SER A 205 -15.22 -10.94 -0.39
CA SER A 205 -15.60 -12.23 0.17
C SER A 205 -14.48 -12.81 1.03
N ARG A 206 -14.70 -12.97 2.34
CA ARG A 206 -13.72 -13.61 3.27
C ARG A 206 -13.25 -14.97 2.78
N PRO A 207 -14.12 -15.89 2.31
CA PRO A 207 -13.68 -17.15 1.73
C PRO A 207 -12.69 -16.98 0.56
N GLN A 208 -12.91 -16.01 -0.33
CA GLN A 208 -12.02 -15.77 -1.47
C GLN A 208 -10.68 -15.22 -1.03
N ILE A 209 -10.67 -14.28 -0.08
CA ILE A 209 -9.43 -13.77 0.51
C ILE A 209 -8.63 -14.90 1.17
N LEU A 210 -9.27 -15.78 1.92
CA LEU A 210 -8.61 -16.92 2.56
C LEU A 210 -8.08 -17.93 1.54
N GLU A 211 -8.81 -18.16 0.45
CA GLU A 211 -8.32 -18.98 -0.66
C GLU A 211 -7.11 -18.34 -1.34
N LEU A 212 -7.14 -17.03 -1.61
CA LEU A 212 -6.00 -16.31 -2.19
C LEU A 212 -4.75 -16.40 -1.30
N LEU A 213 -4.94 -16.24 0.02
CA LEU A 213 -3.86 -16.41 0.99
C LEU A 213 -3.34 -17.86 1.02
N ARG A 214 -4.22 -18.86 0.89
CA ARG A 214 -3.87 -20.28 0.82
C ARG A 214 -3.04 -20.60 -0.43
N LEU A 215 -3.33 -19.97 -1.55
CA LEU A 215 -2.58 -20.11 -2.80
C LEU A 215 -1.20 -19.44 -2.75
N ALA A 216 -0.94 -18.55 -1.78
CA ALA A 216 0.30 -17.79 -1.63
C ALA A 216 1.07 -18.12 -0.33
N PRO A 217 1.62 -19.34 -0.17
CA PRO A 217 2.25 -19.79 1.09
C PRO A 217 3.53 -19.00 1.44
N ASN A 218 4.16 -18.36 0.46
CA ASN A 218 5.40 -17.61 0.61
C ASN A 218 5.18 -16.08 0.76
N LEU A 219 3.95 -15.66 1.05
CA LEU A 219 3.58 -14.27 1.23
C LEU A 219 4.34 -13.66 2.42
N ILE A 220 4.95 -12.50 2.22
CA ILE A 220 5.75 -11.79 3.23
C ILE A 220 4.94 -10.63 3.83
N GLN A 221 4.15 -9.95 3.00
CA GLN A 221 3.39 -8.77 3.39
C GLN A 221 1.97 -8.82 2.83
N CYS A 222 0.99 -8.60 3.71
CA CYS A 222 -0.42 -8.50 3.38
C CYS A 222 -1.00 -7.22 3.99
N ILE A 223 -1.60 -6.36 3.17
CA ILE A 223 -2.19 -5.10 3.60
C ILE A 223 -3.61 -4.97 3.06
N PHE A 224 -4.54 -4.68 3.95
CA PHE A 224 -5.92 -4.32 3.67
C PHE A 224 -6.10 -2.84 4.01
N HIS A 225 -6.57 -2.03 3.07
CA HIS A 225 -6.82 -0.61 3.24
C HIS A 225 -8.29 -0.31 2.96
N ASP A 226 -9.07 0.08 3.96
CA ASP A 226 -10.51 0.36 3.83
C ASP A 226 -11.30 -0.78 3.17
N VAL A 227 -10.88 -2.04 3.43
CA VAL A 227 -11.49 -3.25 2.88
C VAL A 227 -12.52 -3.83 3.84
N HIS A 228 -13.76 -3.96 3.39
CA HIS A 228 -14.79 -4.68 4.13
C HIS A 228 -14.78 -6.15 3.78
N LEU A 229 -14.83 -6.99 4.80
CA LEU A 229 -14.80 -8.42 4.63
C LEU A 229 -16.12 -9.03 5.07
N HIS A 230 -16.82 -9.73 4.18
CA HIS A 230 -18.11 -10.39 4.47
C HIS A 230 -18.05 -11.91 4.25
N GLY A 231 -19.10 -12.62 4.64
CA GLY A 231 -19.20 -14.06 4.49
C GLY A 231 -18.66 -14.85 5.69
N ILE A 232 -19.05 -16.11 5.78
CA ILE A 232 -18.71 -16.96 6.94
C ILE A 232 -17.24 -17.35 6.86
N THR A 233 -16.50 -17.12 7.96
CA THR A 233 -15.11 -17.59 8.06
C THR A 233 -15.12 -19.12 8.04
N PRO A 234 -14.46 -19.77 7.06
CA PRO A 234 -14.35 -21.21 7.04
C PRO A 234 -13.63 -21.70 8.31
N PRO A 235 -13.98 -22.89 8.83
CA PRO A 235 -13.40 -23.42 10.05
C PRO A 235 -11.92 -23.80 9.91
N ASP A 236 -11.43 -23.92 8.67
CA ASP A 236 -10.07 -24.32 8.36
C ASP A 236 -9.06 -23.27 8.82
N LYS A 237 -8.12 -23.71 9.66
CA LYS A 237 -7.00 -22.87 10.08
C LYS A 237 -6.01 -22.72 8.92
N LEU A 238 -5.63 -21.48 8.64
CA LEU A 238 -4.63 -21.14 7.63
C LEU A 238 -3.33 -20.73 8.32
N VAL A 239 -2.24 -21.43 7.98
CA VAL A 239 -0.91 -21.14 8.51
C VAL A 239 -0.06 -20.49 7.44
N LEU A 240 0.44 -19.27 7.70
CA LEU A 240 1.35 -18.55 6.78
C LEU A 240 2.68 -18.27 7.49
N PRO A 241 3.65 -19.21 7.40
CA PRO A 241 4.90 -19.11 8.17
C PRO A 241 5.86 -18.03 7.66
N ALA A 242 5.73 -17.66 6.37
CA ALA A 242 6.56 -16.63 5.73
C ALA A 242 6.07 -15.21 6.01
N LEU A 243 4.82 -15.03 6.45
CA LEU A 243 4.22 -13.71 6.60
C LEU A 243 4.89 -12.95 7.75
N ARG A 244 5.46 -11.79 7.42
CA ARG A 244 6.15 -10.90 8.36
C ARG A 244 5.30 -9.70 8.74
N ARG A 245 4.54 -9.17 7.78
CA ARG A 245 3.70 -7.97 8.00
C ARG A 245 2.25 -8.24 7.62
N LEU A 246 1.35 -8.00 8.56
CA LEU A 246 -0.10 -7.97 8.32
C LEU A 246 -0.64 -6.62 8.78
N ALA A 247 -1.35 -5.93 7.90
CA ALA A 247 -1.95 -4.64 8.22
C ALA A 247 -3.40 -4.57 7.77
N PHE A 248 -4.28 -4.17 8.69
CA PHE A 248 -5.62 -3.69 8.42
C PHE A 248 -5.62 -2.20 8.72
N LEU A 249 -5.82 -1.39 7.69
CA LEU A 249 -5.76 0.06 7.72
C LEU A 249 -7.15 0.60 7.38
N HIS A 250 -7.98 0.79 8.38
CA HIS A 250 -9.34 1.28 8.22
C HIS A 250 -9.44 2.70 8.78
N TYR A 251 -10.00 3.61 8.01
CA TYR A 251 -10.08 5.02 8.39
C TYR A 251 -11.46 5.44 8.89
N GLU A 252 -12.56 4.91 8.30
CA GLU A 252 -13.91 5.46 8.56
C GLU A 252 -15.06 4.44 8.65
N SER A 253 -14.82 3.14 8.53
CA SER A 253 -15.97 2.26 8.29
C SER A 253 -16.83 1.95 9.51
N ARG A 254 -18.14 1.87 9.25
CA ARG A 254 -19.21 1.72 10.25
C ARG A 254 -19.56 0.25 10.54
N LEU A 255 -18.84 -0.70 9.95
CA LEU A 255 -19.23 -2.11 9.97
C LEU A 255 -18.44 -2.91 11.02
N HIS A 256 -19.12 -3.91 11.58
CA HIS A 256 -18.60 -4.79 12.62
C HIS A 256 -18.14 -6.12 11.98
N ASP A 257 -17.08 -6.75 12.52
CA ASP A 257 -16.56 -8.11 12.20
C ASP A 257 -15.32 -8.21 11.27
N ASP A 258 -14.61 -7.13 10.95
CA ASP A 258 -13.40 -7.19 10.10
C ASP A 258 -12.22 -7.94 10.74
N ASP A 259 -12.18 -8.06 12.07
CA ASP A 259 -11.19 -8.87 12.80
C ASP A 259 -11.51 -10.38 12.79
N ALA A 260 -12.59 -10.82 12.13
CA ALA A 260 -12.96 -12.23 12.03
C ALA A 260 -11.92 -13.09 11.30
N LEU A 261 -11.15 -12.51 10.37
CA LEU A 261 -10.03 -13.22 9.73
C LEU A 261 -8.99 -13.69 10.76
N LEU A 262 -8.82 -12.96 11.88
CA LEU A 262 -7.87 -13.36 12.92
C LEU A 262 -8.25 -14.69 13.59
N GLN A 263 -9.49 -15.18 13.45
CA GLN A 263 -9.90 -16.45 14.04
C GLN A 263 -9.29 -17.67 13.33
N CYS A 264 -9.06 -17.57 12.01
CA CYS A 264 -8.57 -18.68 11.20
C CYS A 264 -7.06 -18.61 10.91
N LEU A 265 -6.43 -17.44 11.06
CA LEU A 265 -5.02 -17.26 10.76
C LEU A 265 -4.09 -17.74 11.89
N SER A 266 -2.98 -18.40 11.56
CA SER A 266 -1.85 -18.67 12.44
C SER A 266 -0.56 -18.20 11.76
N LEU A 267 0.08 -17.20 12.36
CA LEU A 267 1.15 -16.43 11.74
C LEU A 267 2.41 -16.47 12.63
N PRO A 268 3.10 -17.62 12.72
CA PRO A 268 4.24 -17.78 13.64
C PRO A 268 5.44 -16.90 13.31
N GLY A 269 5.46 -16.33 12.11
CA GLY A 269 6.54 -15.52 11.60
C GLY A 269 6.32 -14.00 11.65
N ILE A 270 5.17 -13.52 12.13
CA ILE A 270 4.80 -12.11 12.04
C ILE A 270 5.65 -11.24 12.98
N ASN A 271 6.18 -10.14 12.44
CA ASN A 271 6.99 -9.17 13.18
C ASN A 271 6.34 -7.78 13.27
N ALA A 272 5.44 -7.45 12.34
CA ALA A 272 4.67 -6.21 12.38
C ALA A 272 3.19 -6.52 12.15
N LEU A 273 2.36 -6.09 13.11
CA LEU A 273 0.91 -6.21 13.06
C LEU A 273 0.29 -4.84 13.21
N THR A 274 -0.52 -4.45 12.22
CA THR A 274 -1.31 -3.22 12.29
C THR A 274 -2.78 -3.57 12.21
N LEU A 275 -3.53 -3.21 13.24
CA LEU A 275 -4.98 -3.36 13.32
C LEU A 275 -5.58 -1.98 13.57
N SER A 276 -5.61 -1.12 12.56
CA SER A 276 -6.27 0.18 12.62
C SER A 276 -7.76 -0.01 12.28
N LEU A 277 -8.48 -0.75 13.12
CA LEU A 277 -9.91 -1.05 12.96
C LEU A 277 -10.74 -0.19 13.92
N MET A 278 -12.02 0.03 13.61
CA MET A 278 -12.92 0.69 14.56
C MET A 278 -13.09 -0.15 15.84
N HIS A 279 -13.34 -1.45 15.68
CA HIS A 279 -13.54 -2.37 16.79
C HIS A 279 -12.57 -3.57 16.68
N ILE A 280 -11.91 -3.90 17.79
CA ILE A 280 -11.06 -5.09 17.93
C ILE A 280 -11.51 -5.86 19.16
N SER A 281 -11.90 -7.12 18.98
CA SER A 281 -12.16 -8.00 20.12
C SER A 281 -10.84 -8.44 20.75
N HIS A 282 -10.66 -8.14 22.04
CA HIS A 282 -9.51 -8.63 22.80
C HIS A 282 -9.46 -10.16 22.84
N ASP A 283 -10.61 -10.86 22.91
CA ASP A 283 -10.65 -12.32 22.87
C ASP A 283 -10.12 -12.89 21.54
N ARG A 284 -10.47 -12.25 20.41
CA ARG A 284 -9.98 -12.65 19.08
C ARG A 284 -8.50 -12.36 18.93
N LEU A 285 -8.05 -11.17 19.36
CA LEU A 285 -6.64 -10.80 19.36
C LEU A 285 -5.82 -11.76 20.24
N PHE A 286 -6.27 -12.04 21.46
CA PHE A 286 -5.60 -12.97 22.37
C PHE A 286 -5.51 -14.37 21.78
N SER A 287 -6.63 -14.92 21.30
CA SER A 287 -6.66 -16.25 20.67
C SER A 287 -5.73 -16.32 19.46
N PHE A 288 -5.61 -15.24 18.70
CA PHE A 288 -4.68 -15.14 17.57
C PHE A 288 -3.21 -15.10 18.03
N LEU A 289 -2.89 -14.27 19.04
CA LEU A 289 -1.54 -14.13 19.58
C LEU A 289 -1.07 -15.43 20.26
N GLU A 290 -1.95 -16.07 21.03
CA GLU A 290 -1.67 -17.34 21.69
C GLU A 290 -1.37 -18.43 20.64
N ARG A 291 -2.26 -18.56 19.65
CA ARG A 291 -2.12 -19.55 18.57
C ARG A 291 -0.90 -19.30 17.68
N SER A 292 -0.53 -18.04 17.45
CA SER A 292 0.59 -17.69 16.56
C SER A 292 1.92 -17.65 17.30
N SER A 293 1.93 -17.35 18.60
CA SER A 293 3.12 -17.13 19.43
C SER A 293 4.21 -16.30 18.71
N PRO A 294 3.88 -15.09 18.21
CA PRO A 294 4.70 -14.41 17.23
C PRO A 294 5.88 -13.65 17.85
N PRO A 295 7.03 -13.54 17.15
CA PRO A 295 8.14 -12.67 17.53
C PRO A 295 7.85 -11.20 17.16
N LEU A 296 6.75 -10.67 17.69
CA LEU A 296 6.25 -9.35 17.30
C LEU A 296 7.19 -8.24 17.79
N HIS A 297 7.54 -7.31 16.90
CA HIS A 297 8.40 -6.15 17.18
C HIS A 297 7.67 -4.83 17.03
N GLU A 298 6.65 -4.78 16.17
CA GLU A 298 5.81 -3.62 15.89
C GLU A 298 4.34 -4.00 16.00
N LEU A 299 3.60 -3.27 16.83
CA LEU A 299 2.16 -3.41 17.00
C LEU A 299 1.54 -2.03 16.87
N VAL A 300 0.54 -1.91 16.01
CA VAL A 300 -0.27 -0.69 15.85
C VAL A 300 -1.72 -1.07 16.07
N LEU A 301 -2.40 -0.42 17.02
CA LEU A 301 -3.81 -0.64 17.30
C LEU A 301 -4.61 0.65 17.05
N GLY A 302 -5.69 0.54 16.28
CA GLY A 302 -6.78 1.51 16.23
C GLY A 302 -7.82 1.16 17.30
N ALA A 303 -8.37 2.14 17.99
CA ALA A 303 -9.30 1.89 19.09
C ALA A 303 -10.46 2.90 19.11
N ALA A 304 -11.37 2.79 18.13
CA ALA A 304 -12.54 3.65 18.10
C ALA A 304 -13.71 3.03 18.89
N ILE A 305 -13.86 3.56 20.10
CA ILE A 305 -15.07 3.59 20.93
C ILE A 305 -15.60 2.23 21.46
N HIS A 306 -15.15 1.84 22.65
CA HIS A 306 -15.94 0.95 23.49
C HIS A 306 -17.20 1.69 23.97
N TRP A 307 -18.35 1.53 23.28
CA TRP A 307 -19.66 1.92 23.85
C TRP A 307 -20.19 0.89 24.86
N VAL A 308 -19.58 -0.30 24.89
CA VAL A 308 -20.01 -1.40 25.74
C VAL A 308 -18.88 -1.75 26.68
N MET A 309 -19.11 -1.53 27.97
CA MET A 309 -18.24 -1.98 29.04
C MET A 309 -17.97 -3.49 28.84
N PRO A 310 -16.70 -3.91 28.72
CA PRO A 310 -16.39 -5.32 28.55
C PRO A 310 -16.96 -6.14 29.72
N PRO A 311 -17.50 -7.34 29.46
CA PRO A 311 -18.03 -8.18 30.54
C PRO A 311 -16.93 -8.48 31.56
N ARG A 312 -17.30 -8.62 32.84
CA ARG A 312 -16.38 -8.68 34.00
C ARG A 312 -15.25 -9.73 33.93
N ASN A 313 -15.34 -10.69 33.02
CA ASN A 313 -14.37 -11.79 32.84
C ASN A 313 -13.80 -11.87 31.41
N SER A 314 -13.89 -10.79 30.62
CA SER A 314 -13.29 -10.78 29.27
C SER A 314 -11.79 -10.59 29.33
N VAL A 315 -11.11 -11.07 28.29
CA VAL A 315 -9.68 -10.87 28.12
C VAL A 315 -9.37 -9.37 28.04
N THR A 316 -8.37 -8.93 28.80
CA THR A 316 -7.94 -7.52 28.78
C THR A 316 -6.84 -7.30 27.75
N LEU A 317 -6.63 -6.05 27.32
CA LEU A 317 -5.49 -5.71 26.48
C LEU A 317 -4.15 -6.12 27.15
N ARG A 318 -4.07 -6.00 28.48
CA ARG A 318 -2.93 -6.47 29.27
C ARG A 318 -2.57 -7.92 28.98
N ASP A 319 -3.58 -8.77 28.92
CA ASP A 319 -3.41 -10.20 28.69
C ASP A 319 -2.88 -10.46 27.28
N CYS A 320 -3.36 -9.71 26.28
CA CYS A 320 -2.80 -9.73 24.92
C CYS A 320 -1.33 -9.28 24.91
N LEU A 321 -0.99 -8.17 25.57
CA LEU A 321 0.36 -7.61 25.58
C LEU A 321 1.38 -8.50 26.31
N ARG A 322 0.94 -9.31 27.29
CA ARG A 322 1.79 -10.32 27.95
C ARG A 322 2.27 -11.41 26.99
N LEU A 323 1.53 -11.69 25.91
CA LEU A 323 1.90 -12.69 24.91
C LEU A 323 2.98 -12.18 23.92
N VAL A 324 3.30 -10.89 23.93
CA VAL A 324 4.25 -10.27 22.99
C VAL A 324 5.36 -9.47 23.72
N PRO A 325 6.17 -10.11 24.57
CA PRO A 325 7.19 -9.40 25.36
C PRO A 325 8.31 -8.77 24.51
N SER A 326 8.55 -9.26 23.30
CA SER A 326 9.58 -8.78 22.36
C SER A 326 9.22 -7.48 21.63
N LEU A 327 8.09 -6.85 21.99
CA LEU A 327 7.59 -5.68 21.30
C LEU A 327 8.49 -4.48 21.54
N THR A 328 9.01 -3.90 20.45
CA THR A 328 9.91 -2.74 20.50
C THR A 328 9.23 -1.42 20.16
N ARG A 329 8.16 -1.49 19.35
CA ARG A 329 7.36 -0.34 18.92
C ARG A 329 5.90 -0.64 19.17
N PHE A 330 5.24 0.24 19.90
CA PHE A 330 3.80 0.18 20.12
C PHE A 330 3.16 1.52 19.77
N GLU A 331 2.22 1.49 18.83
CA GLU A 331 1.46 2.65 18.42
C GLU A 331 -0.03 2.45 18.68
N VAL A 332 -0.67 3.49 19.21
CA VAL A 332 -2.11 3.54 19.42
C VAL A 332 -2.67 4.72 18.64
N ARG A 333 -3.63 4.45 17.74
CA ARG A 333 -4.29 5.45 16.88
C ARG A 333 -5.76 5.57 17.25
N TRP A 334 -6.27 6.80 17.24
CA TRP A 334 -7.72 7.08 17.39
C TRP A 334 -8.33 6.48 18.66
N ALA A 335 -7.54 6.35 19.74
CA ALA A 335 -8.01 5.65 20.92
C ALA A 335 -8.98 6.47 21.76
N ALA A 336 -10.02 5.77 22.24
CA ALA A 336 -10.85 6.28 23.32
C ALA A 336 -10.00 6.57 24.58
N LEU A 337 -10.40 7.60 25.33
CA LEU A 337 -9.62 8.09 26.46
C LEU A 337 -9.54 7.07 27.60
N ASP A 338 -10.62 6.33 27.85
CA ASP A 338 -10.70 5.24 28.81
C ASP A 338 -9.75 4.07 28.46
N PHE A 339 -9.71 3.68 27.18
CA PHE A 339 -8.75 2.70 26.69
C PHE A 339 -7.31 3.15 26.92
N THR A 340 -7.01 4.40 26.52
CA THR A 340 -5.65 4.96 26.62
C THR A 340 -5.22 5.11 28.08
N THR A 341 -6.10 5.59 28.96
CA THR A 341 -5.82 5.71 30.40
C THR A 341 -5.58 4.34 31.05
N GLY A 342 -6.37 3.33 30.71
CA GLY A 342 -6.18 1.96 31.18
C GLY A 342 -4.81 1.42 30.79
N LEU A 343 -4.45 1.53 29.50
CA LEU A 343 -3.13 1.12 29.00
C LEU A 343 -1.99 1.85 29.72
N LEU A 344 -2.06 3.18 29.82
CA LEU A 344 -1.02 3.97 30.49
C LEU A 344 -0.88 3.60 31.97
N THR A 345 -1.99 3.32 32.65
CA THR A 345 -1.99 2.86 34.05
C THR A 345 -1.27 1.53 34.19
N GLU A 346 -1.56 0.56 33.32
CA GLU A 346 -0.86 -0.74 33.32
C GLU A 346 0.63 -0.60 33.02
N LEU A 347 0.99 0.27 32.07
CA LEU A 347 2.39 0.55 31.74
C LEU A 347 3.13 1.22 32.89
N ALA A 348 2.46 2.06 33.68
CA ALA A 348 3.00 2.70 34.88
C ALA A 348 3.19 1.72 36.05
N GLU A 349 2.24 0.79 36.23
CA GLU A 349 2.25 -0.17 37.34
C GLU A 349 3.19 -1.35 37.14
N SER A 350 3.45 -1.74 35.88
CA SER A 350 4.15 -3.00 35.57
C SER A 350 5.25 -2.80 34.53
N THR A 351 6.47 -2.48 34.97
CA THR A 351 7.64 -2.34 34.08
C THR A 351 8.05 -3.65 33.40
N SER A 352 7.62 -4.80 33.93
CA SER A 352 7.77 -6.12 33.30
C SER A 352 6.86 -6.33 32.07
N LEU A 353 5.80 -5.54 31.93
CA LEU A 353 4.95 -5.57 30.74
C LEU A 353 5.69 -4.86 29.60
N LEU A 354 5.93 -5.56 28.49
CA LEU A 354 6.71 -5.07 27.34
C LEU A 354 8.12 -4.60 27.74
N PRO A 355 9.01 -5.51 28.16
CA PRO A 355 10.36 -5.19 28.62
C PRO A 355 11.28 -4.62 27.53
N ASP A 356 11.00 -4.90 26.26
CA ASP A 356 11.82 -4.44 25.12
C ASP A 356 11.28 -3.17 24.43
N LEU A 357 10.22 -2.56 24.98
CA LEU A 357 9.56 -1.40 24.37
C LEU A 357 10.51 -0.20 24.31
N ARG A 358 10.67 0.39 23.13
CA ARG A 358 11.55 1.55 22.89
C ARG A 358 10.79 2.73 22.31
N ASP A 359 9.81 2.47 21.47
CA ASP A 359 9.02 3.50 20.80
C ASP A 359 7.56 3.36 21.22
N LEU A 360 7.01 4.40 21.86
CA LEU A 360 5.59 4.47 22.21
C LEU A 360 4.97 5.71 21.59
N THR A 361 3.97 5.50 20.73
CA THR A 361 3.24 6.57 20.03
C THR A 361 1.75 6.48 20.34
N ILE A 362 1.16 7.59 20.77
CA ILE A 362 -0.27 7.72 21.02
C ILE A 362 -0.79 8.91 20.21
N CYS A 363 -1.57 8.65 19.16
CA CYS A 363 -1.98 9.69 18.22
C CYS A 363 -3.50 9.78 18.08
N LYS A 364 -3.96 11.00 17.81
CA LYS A 364 -5.37 11.34 17.54
C LYS A 364 -6.29 11.08 18.73
N LEU A 365 -5.86 11.49 19.92
CA LEU A 365 -6.73 11.52 21.09
C LEU A 365 -7.77 12.65 20.95
N PRO A 366 -9.06 12.40 21.28
CA PRO A 366 -10.09 13.43 21.25
C PRO A 366 -9.81 14.54 22.26
N ALA A 367 -10.13 15.78 21.89
CA ALA A 367 -9.88 16.98 22.72
C ALA A 367 -10.77 17.06 23.95
N TYR A 368 -12.03 16.70 23.76
CA TYR A 368 -13.04 16.67 24.81
C TYR A 368 -12.69 15.51 25.75
N ASP A 369 -12.77 15.75 27.05
CA ASP A 369 -12.52 14.79 28.15
C ASP A 369 -11.07 14.61 28.63
N ILE A 370 -10.05 15.19 27.97
CA ILE A 370 -8.69 15.14 28.52
C ILE A 370 -8.58 16.01 29.77
N THR A 371 -8.40 15.36 30.91
CA THR A 371 -8.29 15.99 32.24
C THR A 371 -6.85 16.03 32.74
N ARG A 372 -6.61 16.76 33.82
CA ARG A 372 -5.31 16.76 34.52
C ARG A 372 -4.89 15.34 34.94
N SER A 373 -5.82 14.49 35.36
CA SER A 373 -5.52 13.12 35.80
C SER A 373 -4.96 12.25 34.67
N PHE A 374 -5.44 12.42 33.43
CA PHE A 374 -4.86 11.76 32.25
C PHE A 374 -3.37 12.11 32.11
N TRP A 375 -3.04 13.41 32.16
CA TRP A 375 -1.66 13.88 32.04
C TRP A 375 -0.77 13.38 33.19
N GLU A 376 -1.31 13.30 34.41
CA GLU A 376 -0.61 12.71 35.56
C GLU A 376 -0.36 11.21 35.42
N ILE A 377 -1.31 10.45 34.84
CA ILE A 377 -1.12 9.03 34.52
C ILE A 377 -0.07 8.86 33.43
N LEU A 378 -0.15 9.65 32.36
CA LEU A 378 0.81 9.64 31.26
C LEU A 378 2.22 9.93 31.76
N HIS A 379 2.39 11.00 32.55
CA HIS A 379 3.68 11.34 33.17
C HIS A 379 4.20 10.19 34.03
N ARG A 380 3.36 9.57 34.87
CA ARG A 380 3.75 8.39 35.67
C ARG A 380 4.21 7.22 34.80
N ALA A 381 3.51 6.93 33.71
CA ALA A 381 3.85 5.84 32.80
C ALA A 381 5.20 6.05 32.10
N VAL A 382 5.43 7.25 31.56
CA VAL A 382 6.68 7.59 30.87
C VAL A 382 7.85 7.65 31.86
N SER A 383 7.65 8.26 33.04
CA SER A 383 8.67 8.32 34.10
C SER A 383 9.07 6.95 34.63
N ALA A 384 8.12 6.02 34.79
CA ALA A 384 8.39 4.64 35.19
C ALA A 384 9.27 3.89 34.16
N ARG A 385 9.27 4.33 32.90
CA ARG A 385 9.98 3.71 31.77
C ARG A 385 11.09 4.58 31.19
N ARG A 386 11.56 5.58 31.94
CA ARG A 386 12.52 6.60 31.49
C ARG A 386 13.81 6.03 30.87
N THR A 387 14.34 4.93 31.38
CA THR A 387 15.57 4.29 30.89
C THR A 387 15.33 3.29 29.76
N GLN A 388 14.06 2.93 29.53
CA GLN A 388 13.64 1.92 28.56
C GLN A 388 13.22 2.58 27.24
N LEU A 389 12.38 3.62 27.31
CA LEU A 389 11.86 4.32 26.13
C LEU A 389 12.95 5.19 25.49
N ARG A 390 13.10 5.07 24.17
CA ARG A 390 13.93 5.94 23.33
C ARG A 390 13.12 7.07 22.71
N THR A 391 11.91 6.75 22.27
CA THR A 391 11.01 7.72 21.66
C THR A 391 9.64 7.64 22.31
N PHE A 392 9.07 8.80 22.60
CA PHE A 392 7.71 8.93 23.08
C PHE A 392 7.00 10.05 22.32
N GLN A 393 5.85 9.74 21.74
CA GLN A 393 5.06 10.70 20.98
C GLN A 393 3.62 10.67 21.46
N VAL A 394 3.05 11.85 21.74
CA VAL A 394 1.63 12.00 22.06
C VAL A 394 1.00 13.15 21.27
N GLY A 395 0.02 12.78 20.45
CA GLY A 395 -0.76 13.68 19.60
C GLY A 395 -2.15 13.89 20.16
N VAL A 396 -2.39 15.10 20.67
CA VAL A 396 -3.65 15.49 21.26
C VAL A 396 -4.34 16.54 20.39
N GLN A 397 -5.63 16.34 20.09
CA GLN A 397 -6.41 17.36 19.42
C GLN A 397 -6.75 18.47 20.42
N GLY A 398 -6.42 19.73 20.13
CA GLY A 398 -6.98 20.90 20.83
C GLY A 398 -6.77 21.04 22.34
N SER A 399 -5.92 20.22 22.98
CA SER A 399 -5.63 20.27 24.42
C SER A 399 -4.13 20.18 24.67
N GLU A 400 -3.59 21.14 25.43
CA GLU A 400 -2.19 21.19 25.83
C GLU A 400 -2.01 20.63 27.26
N PRO A 401 -0.86 20.02 27.58
CA PRO A 401 -0.59 19.58 28.94
C PRO A 401 -0.46 20.79 29.89
N PRO A 402 -0.87 20.65 31.17
CA PRO A 402 -0.57 21.63 32.20
C PRO A 402 0.93 21.98 32.24
N VAL A 403 1.26 23.26 32.46
CA VAL A 403 2.64 23.79 32.34
C VAL A 403 3.62 23.06 33.25
N ASP A 404 3.20 22.70 34.46
CA ASP A 404 3.97 21.92 35.42
C ASP A 404 4.28 20.51 34.90
N ILE A 405 3.29 19.82 34.34
CA ILE A 405 3.46 18.47 33.76
C ILE A 405 4.30 18.54 32.48
N LEU A 406 4.08 19.53 31.63
CA LEU A 406 4.88 19.74 30.42
C LEU A 406 6.35 20.02 30.76
N SER A 407 6.62 20.74 31.84
CA SER A 407 7.99 20.97 32.34
C SER A 407 8.61 19.67 32.85
N ALA A 408 7.88 18.89 33.67
CA ALA A 408 8.34 17.59 34.16
C ALA A 408 8.61 16.59 33.02
N LEU A 409 7.74 16.56 32.01
CA LEU A 409 7.92 15.72 30.81
C LEU A 409 9.15 16.17 30.00
N ARG A 410 9.43 17.48 29.91
CA ARG A 410 10.63 17.99 29.24
C ARG A 410 11.92 17.59 29.97
N GLU A 411 11.91 17.50 31.30
CA GLU A 411 13.08 17.02 32.04
C GLU A 411 13.46 15.58 31.66
N LEU A 412 12.49 14.74 31.29
CA LEU A 412 12.76 13.37 30.83
C LEU A 412 13.52 13.31 29.49
N THR A 413 13.56 14.41 28.72
CA THR A 413 14.35 14.48 27.47
C THR A 413 15.85 14.60 27.72
N VAL A 414 16.24 15.04 28.92
CA VAL A 414 17.66 15.19 29.33
C VAL A 414 18.37 13.83 29.39
N ASP A 415 17.62 12.75 29.61
CA ASP A 415 18.12 11.37 29.63
C ASP A 415 18.28 10.73 28.22
N GLY A 416 18.12 11.53 27.16
CA GLY A 416 18.28 11.08 25.77
C GLY A 416 17.01 10.54 25.11
N MET A 417 15.85 10.64 25.78
CA MET A 417 14.54 10.30 25.21
C MET A 417 14.06 11.40 24.25
N GLN A 418 13.72 11.02 23.01
CA GLN A 418 13.09 11.94 22.07
C GLN A 418 11.60 12.03 22.34
N MET A 419 11.15 13.19 22.80
CA MET A 419 9.75 13.42 23.14
C MET A 419 9.08 14.41 22.19
N HIS A 420 7.92 14.03 21.65
CA HIS A 420 7.09 14.92 20.83
C HIS A 420 5.67 15.00 21.43
N ILE A 421 5.30 16.19 21.87
CA ILE A 421 3.95 16.53 22.35
C ILE A 421 3.43 17.61 21.42
N GLY A 422 2.33 17.36 20.70
CA GLY A 422 1.87 18.32 19.69
C GLY A 422 0.43 18.11 19.21
N THR A 423 -0.05 19.10 18.46
CA THR A 423 -1.33 19.04 17.77
C THR A 423 -1.25 18.12 16.55
N GLN A 424 -2.37 17.45 16.25
CA GLN A 424 -2.49 16.29 15.33
C GLN A 424 -1.67 16.34 14.02
N ASN A 425 -1.45 17.52 13.42
CA ASN A 425 -0.75 17.66 12.13
C ASN A 425 0.78 17.55 12.22
N ALA A 426 1.37 17.57 13.42
CA ALA A 426 2.81 17.53 13.61
C ALA A 426 3.39 16.12 13.79
N ILE A 427 2.56 15.11 14.05
CA ILE A 427 3.00 13.78 14.52
C ILE A 427 2.78 12.67 13.47
N VAL A 428 2.13 12.99 12.35
CA VAL A 428 1.98 12.08 11.20
C VAL A 428 2.91 12.55 10.08
N ARG A 429 4.16 12.10 10.10
CA ARG A 429 5.06 12.11 8.93
C ARG A 429 5.86 10.83 8.84
#